data_AF-A0A8H3WJ91-F1
#
_entry.id   AF-A0A8H3WJ91-F1
#
_cell.length_a   1.000
_cell.length_b   1.000
_cell.length_c   1.000
_cell.angle_alpha   90.00
_cell.angle_beta   90.00
_cell.angle_gamma   90.00
#
_symmetry.space_group_name_H-M   'P 1'
#
loop_
_entity.id
_entity.type
_entity.pdbx_description
1 polymer ?
#
loop_
_entity_poly.entity_id
_entity_poly.type
_entity_poly.pdbx_seq_one_letter_code
_entity_poly.pdbx_strand_id
1 'polypeptide(L)'
;MASVAFTLLTALASRASAKTVKTPTPQMGWNSYNYYNCYPNETIIKENAHAVVDTGLAEAGYSTVTTDCGWPAKDRDANGELVWNPALFPSGGAKELGDYLHDLGLKFGVYSGGGYFQCGSTDQPASLDHELTDAKSFAAWGADILKYDNCYPIDPTVMVDYVSEEANSPDRFVTMAEAMNTTDRDMVYQVCQWGTGTDLGVWVPKIGNSWRISNDIYNSWRSIWRITNQVVPFYKYTGPGAFPDMDMLIVGLNALSVEEERFHMGMWSINKSPLTLGAPAIPALVPEHTLSIVANKEVIAINQDPLAKQAQLIRRFTEEEWDVWAGELSGDRLVVGIANWKNDSQAVSFDVADVLGLASANARDVWAASDVGSISGTYETTLVGHELRLLVLSDLSKAEPVHSSTGYYTATTNGTLSGSAAAVACGRGGCLPSGSKVGNIGSGAAVKFEGVEAKSVGKKLLGVDFINYDVALDTAWGFGANVRNMTVSVNGGTAKRWAFPISGGNWFDTGRLLVEVDGFKGDSSNTVEFKNVGSEWAPDLVGFEVFESA
;
A
#
# COMPACT_ATOMS: atom_id res chain seq x y z
N MET A 1 8.50 28.26 72.34
CA MET A 1 9.14 27.46 71.28
C MET A 1 8.07 26.57 70.66
N ALA A 2 7.62 26.89 69.45
CA ALA A 2 6.80 26.00 68.64
C ALA A 2 7.42 26.03 67.25
N SER A 3 7.98 24.90 66.81
CA SER A 3 8.66 24.76 65.52
C SER A 3 7.64 24.20 64.53
N VAL A 4 7.31 24.99 63.50
CA VAL A 4 6.45 24.56 62.39
C VAL A 4 7.38 24.06 61.29
N ALA A 5 7.38 22.75 61.03
CA ALA A 5 8.08 22.16 59.90
C ALA A 5 7.20 22.26 58.65
N PHE A 6 7.67 22.99 57.65
CA PHE A 6 7.06 23.07 56.33
C PHE A 6 7.61 21.92 55.48
N THR A 7 6.77 20.94 55.15
CA THR A 7 7.14 19.86 54.21
C THR A 7 6.83 20.35 52.80
N LEU A 8 7.87 20.64 52.02
CA LEU A 8 7.75 20.99 50.60
C LEU A 8 7.48 19.70 49.82
N LEU A 9 6.28 19.57 49.24
CA LEU A 9 5.97 18.50 48.29
C LEU A 9 6.52 18.91 46.91
N THR A 10 7.67 18.39 46.52
CA THR A 10 8.15 18.49 45.13
C THR A 10 7.35 17.54 44.26
N ALA A 11 6.41 18.07 43.48
CA ALA A 11 5.78 17.34 42.39
C ALA A 11 6.82 17.09 41.30
N LEU A 12 7.33 15.86 41.22
CA LEU A 12 8.07 15.38 40.05
C LEU A 12 7.06 15.27 38.90
N ALA A 13 7.00 16.30 38.06
CA ALA A 13 6.40 16.17 36.74
C ALA A 13 7.26 15.16 35.96
N SER A 14 6.76 13.93 35.79
CA SER A 14 7.29 13.04 34.77
C SER A 14 7.06 13.73 33.42
N ARG A 15 8.11 14.29 32.82
CA ARG A 15 8.07 14.57 31.38
C ARG A 15 7.83 13.22 30.72
N ALA A 16 6.64 13.02 30.16
CA ALA A 16 6.43 11.90 29.26
C ALA A 16 7.46 12.06 28.14
N SER A 17 8.33 11.06 27.95
CA SER A 17 9.14 10.98 26.74
C SER A 17 8.18 11.01 25.55
N ALA A 18 8.42 11.87 24.55
CA ALA A 18 7.63 11.85 23.33
C ALA A 18 7.67 10.45 22.71
N LYS A 19 6.63 10.09 21.96
CA LYS A 19 6.58 8.83 21.23
C LYS A 19 6.30 9.12 19.76
N THR A 20 6.85 8.31 18.86
CA THR A 20 6.37 8.26 17.49
C THR A 20 4.87 8.01 17.50
N VAL A 21 4.12 8.97 16.95
CA VAL A 21 2.67 9.03 17.12
C VAL A 21 2.01 7.98 16.24
N LYS A 22 1.09 7.23 16.84
CA LYS A 22 0.20 6.31 16.15
C LYS A 22 -1.14 6.98 15.90
N THR A 23 -1.51 7.17 14.63
CA THR A 23 -2.78 7.78 14.26
C THR A 23 -3.86 6.70 14.13
N PRO A 24 -5.13 6.99 14.50
CA PRO A 24 -6.21 6.01 14.38
C PRO A 24 -6.58 5.69 12.93
N THR A 25 -6.34 6.63 12.01
CA THR A 25 -6.63 6.55 10.57
C THR A 25 -5.40 7.00 9.75
N PRO A 26 -5.33 6.66 8.45
CA PRO A 26 -4.24 7.09 7.58
C PRO A 26 -4.13 8.62 7.52
N GLN A 27 -2.92 9.14 7.36
CA GLN A 27 -2.68 10.58 7.24
C GLN A 27 -3.28 11.13 5.94
N MET A 28 -3.77 12.37 5.99
CA MET A 28 -4.22 13.10 4.82
C MET A 28 -3.54 14.46 4.76
N GLY A 29 -3.09 14.88 3.58
CA GLY A 29 -2.41 16.16 3.43
C GLY A 29 -1.97 16.45 2.00
N TRP A 30 -1.01 17.34 1.87
CA TRP A 30 -0.41 17.77 0.62
C TRP A 30 1.12 17.71 0.74
N ASN A 31 1.80 17.33 -0.33
CA ASN A 31 3.26 17.25 -0.40
C ASN A 31 3.75 17.88 -1.71
N SER A 32 4.85 18.64 -1.63
CA SER A 32 5.37 19.42 -2.76
C SER A 32 5.99 18.59 -3.90
N TYR A 33 6.36 17.33 -3.69
CA TYR A 33 7.25 16.58 -4.59
C TYR A 33 6.69 16.34 -5.99
N ASN A 34 5.49 15.78 -6.13
CA ASN A 34 5.02 15.30 -7.45
C ASN A 34 4.91 16.42 -8.50
N TYR A 35 4.52 17.64 -8.10
CA TYR A 35 4.39 18.77 -9.02
C TYR A 35 5.63 19.67 -9.05
N TYR A 36 6.24 19.95 -7.90
CA TYR A 36 7.35 20.91 -7.78
C TYR A 36 8.74 20.26 -7.72
N ASN A 37 8.82 18.93 -7.64
CA ASN A 37 10.05 18.15 -7.46
C ASN A 37 10.86 18.67 -6.26
N CYS A 38 12.18 18.56 -6.27
CA CYS A 38 13.06 19.10 -5.23
C CYS A 38 13.35 20.61 -5.40
N TYR A 39 12.34 21.40 -5.81
CA TYR A 39 12.44 22.86 -5.91
C TYR A 39 11.36 23.61 -5.10
N PRO A 40 11.15 23.29 -3.80
CA PRO A 40 10.23 24.03 -2.97
C PRO A 40 10.77 25.43 -2.66
N ASN A 41 9.87 26.38 -2.42
CA ASN A 41 10.19 27.67 -1.78
C ASN A 41 9.03 28.14 -0.93
N GLU A 42 9.27 29.12 -0.08
CA GLU A 42 8.29 29.61 0.90
C GLU A 42 6.97 30.04 0.27
N THR A 43 7.01 30.76 -0.86
CA THR A 43 5.81 31.18 -1.59
C THR A 43 4.98 29.98 -2.04
N ILE A 44 5.62 28.98 -2.66
CA ILE A 44 4.94 27.76 -3.13
C ILE A 44 4.23 27.06 -1.97
N ILE A 45 4.92 26.91 -0.83
CA ILE A 45 4.34 26.21 0.33
C ILE A 45 3.18 27.02 0.93
N LYS A 46 3.36 28.33 1.13
CA LYS A 46 2.33 29.20 1.71
C LYS A 46 1.09 29.31 0.83
N GLU A 47 1.26 29.44 -0.49
CA GLU A 47 0.14 29.50 -1.44
C GLU A 47 -0.65 28.18 -1.49
N ASN A 48 0.02 27.03 -1.49
CA ASN A 48 -0.66 25.74 -1.43
C ASN A 48 -1.34 25.51 -0.07
N ALA A 49 -0.72 25.92 1.04
CA ALA A 49 -1.33 25.84 2.37
C ALA A 49 -2.62 26.66 2.47
N HIS A 50 -2.60 27.91 1.97
CA HIS A 50 -3.82 28.71 1.86
C HIS A 50 -4.86 28.02 0.99
N ALA A 51 -4.46 27.50 -0.17
CA ALA A 51 -5.40 26.83 -1.06
C ALA A 51 -6.02 25.57 -0.43
N VAL A 52 -5.28 24.80 0.38
CA VAL A 52 -5.84 23.67 1.15
C VAL A 52 -6.98 24.14 2.07
N VAL A 53 -6.86 25.32 2.70
CA VAL A 53 -7.91 25.89 3.53
C VAL A 53 -9.05 26.45 2.67
N ASP A 54 -8.75 27.32 1.71
CA ASP A 54 -9.73 28.08 0.92
C ASP A 54 -10.61 27.19 0.03
N THR A 55 -10.08 26.04 -0.41
CA THR A 55 -10.83 25.05 -1.22
C THR A 55 -11.68 24.10 -0.37
N GLY A 56 -11.60 24.19 0.97
CA GLY A 56 -12.29 23.28 1.89
C GLY A 56 -11.63 21.91 2.03
N LEU A 57 -10.43 21.70 1.48
CA LEU A 57 -9.70 20.42 1.63
C LEU A 57 -9.30 20.19 3.10
N ALA A 58 -8.95 21.24 3.84
CA ALA A 58 -8.73 21.16 5.29
C ALA A 58 -9.96 20.60 6.02
N GLU A 59 -11.16 21.09 5.69
CA GLU A 59 -12.43 20.60 6.27
C GLU A 59 -12.74 19.15 5.84
N ALA A 60 -12.31 18.75 4.65
CA ALA A 60 -12.42 17.37 4.16
C ALA A 60 -11.42 16.42 4.85
N GLY A 61 -10.44 16.93 5.60
CA GLY A 61 -9.49 16.16 6.40
C GLY A 61 -8.02 16.30 5.99
N TYR A 62 -7.72 16.98 4.87
CA TYR A 62 -6.34 17.23 4.42
C TYR A 62 -5.68 18.25 5.34
N SER A 63 -4.97 17.77 6.37
CA SER A 63 -4.51 18.59 7.48
C SER A 63 -3.00 18.80 7.52
N THR A 64 -2.23 18.08 6.71
CA THR A 64 -0.76 18.20 6.68
C THR A 64 -0.29 18.92 5.43
N VAL A 65 0.70 19.80 5.56
CA VAL A 65 1.47 20.38 4.45
C VAL A 65 2.94 20.03 4.63
N THR A 66 3.48 19.22 3.71
CA THR A 66 4.87 18.74 3.78
C THR A 66 5.75 19.43 2.75
N THR A 67 6.83 20.07 3.22
CA THR A 67 7.93 20.52 2.36
C THR A 67 8.85 19.33 2.11
N ASP A 68 8.83 18.78 0.90
CA ASP A 68 9.67 17.65 0.49
C ASP A 68 11.10 18.09 0.13
N CYS A 69 11.89 17.21 -0.48
CA CYS A 69 13.31 17.45 -0.83
C CYS A 69 13.63 18.83 -1.42
N GLY A 70 14.87 19.28 -1.27
CA GLY A 70 15.37 20.51 -1.89
C GLY A 70 15.33 21.76 -1.01
N TRP A 71 14.70 21.70 0.16
CA TRP A 71 14.64 22.81 1.12
C TRP A 71 15.96 23.21 1.81
N PRO A 72 16.94 22.31 2.09
CA PRO A 72 18.08 22.69 2.91
C PRO A 72 19.13 23.47 2.13
N ALA A 73 19.94 24.24 2.85
CA ALA A 73 21.24 24.70 2.38
C ALA A 73 22.22 23.51 2.26
N LYS A 74 23.34 23.72 1.56
CA LYS A 74 24.38 22.69 1.37
C LYS A 74 25.15 22.39 2.65
N ASP A 75 25.33 23.41 3.49
CA ASP A 75 26.13 23.31 4.69
C ASP A 75 25.21 23.26 5.93
N ARG A 76 25.58 22.39 6.87
CA ARG A 76 25.08 22.44 8.24
C ARG A 76 25.65 23.67 8.95
N ASP A 77 24.99 24.12 10.00
CA ASP A 77 25.50 25.22 10.81
C ASP A 77 26.68 24.80 11.71
N ALA A 78 27.18 25.72 12.53
CA ALA A 78 28.30 25.45 13.45
C ALA A 78 27.98 24.43 14.56
N ASN A 79 26.70 24.15 14.82
CA ASN A 79 26.23 23.13 15.77
C ASN A 79 25.99 21.77 15.09
N GLY A 80 26.17 21.69 13.77
CA GLY A 80 25.89 20.50 12.98
C GLY A 80 24.40 20.31 12.68
N GLU A 81 23.58 21.36 12.81
CA GLU A 81 22.15 21.34 12.51
C GLU A 81 21.88 21.59 11.02
N LEU A 82 20.81 21.01 10.49
CA LEU A 82 20.34 21.31 9.14
C LEU A 82 19.85 22.76 9.04
N VAL A 83 20.24 23.45 7.97
CA VAL A 83 19.88 24.85 7.73
C VAL A 83 18.88 24.94 6.58
N TRP A 84 17.76 25.63 6.79
CA TRP A 84 16.84 25.96 5.70
C TRP A 84 17.46 27.01 4.80
N ASN A 85 17.42 26.80 3.48
CA ASN A 85 18.06 27.72 2.54
C ASN A 85 17.39 29.11 2.59
N PRO A 86 18.10 30.17 3.04
CA PRO A 86 17.49 31.49 3.24
C PRO A 86 17.11 32.19 1.93
N ALA A 87 17.63 31.74 0.78
CA ALA A 87 17.19 32.23 -0.52
C ALA A 87 15.84 31.64 -0.94
N LEU A 88 15.50 30.43 -0.45
CA LEU A 88 14.23 29.77 -0.72
C LEU A 88 13.18 30.08 0.37
N PHE A 89 13.63 30.28 1.61
CA PHE A 89 12.81 30.52 2.80
C PHE A 89 13.29 31.75 3.60
N PRO A 90 13.07 32.97 3.07
CA PRO A 90 13.66 34.20 3.60
C PRO A 90 13.04 34.71 4.91
N SER A 91 11.84 34.25 5.29
CA SER A 91 11.09 34.84 6.42
C SER A 91 11.43 34.25 7.79
N GLY A 92 12.28 33.22 7.84
CA GLY A 92 12.70 32.59 9.10
C GLY A 92 12.90 31.07 9.04
N GLY A 93 12.85 30.48 7.84
CA GLY A 93 13.06 29.05 7.63
C GLY A 93 11.94 28.19 8.24
N ALA A 94 12.29 27.00 8.69
CA ALA A 94 11.35 25.99 9.17
C ALA A 94 10.41 26.49 10.27
N LYS A 95 10.92 27.23 11.26
CA LYS A 95 10.14 27.59 12.43
C LYS A 95 9.03 28.59 12.07
N GLU A 96 9.35 29.61 11.29
CA GLU A 96 8.36 30.59 10.84
C GLU A 96 7.35 29.97 9.88
N LEU A 97 7.79 29.07 9.00
CA LEU A 97 6.88 28.28 8.15
C LEU A 97 5.96 27.38 8.98
N GLY A 98 6.49 26.70 9.99
CA GLY A 98 5.73 25.85 10.90
C GLY A 98 4.68 26.64 11.68
N ASP A 99 5.08 27.75 12.30
CA ASP A 99 4.17 28.67 13.01
C ASP A 99 3.06 29.18 12.07
N TYR A 100 3.40 29.56 10.84
CA TYR A 100 2.44 29.99 9.82
C TYR A 100 1.43 28.90 9.45
N LEU A 101 1.88 27.65 9.25
CA LEU A 101 0.98 26.53 8.97
C LEU A 101 0.07 26.23 10.15
N HIS A 102 0.59 26.29 11.38
CA HIS A 102 -0.21 26.11 12.60
C HIS A 102 -1.25 27.21 12.78
N ASP A 103 -0.94 28.46 12.43
CA ASP A 103 -1.88 29.59 12.45
C ASP A 103 -3.04 29.40 11.44
N LEU A 104 -2.82 28.64 10.37
CA LEU A 104 -3.87 28.21 9.43
C LEU A 104 -4.67 26.99 9.92
N GLY A 105 -4.29 26.41 11.06
CA GLY A 105 -4.87 25.17 11.57
C GLY A 105 -4.37 23.90 10.86
N LEU A 106 -3.31 24.01 10.07
CA LEU A 106 -2.65 22.89 9.39
C LEU A 106 -1.47 22.38 10.20
N LYS A 107 -0.98 21.18 9.86
CA LYS A 107 0.18 20.52 10.43
C LYS A 107 1.39 20.71 9.54
N PHE A 108 2.56 20.87 10.15
CA PHE A 108 3.81 21.07 9.45
C PHE A 108 4.55 19.74 9.22
N GLY A 109 4.74 19.38 7.95
CA GLY A 109 5.54 18.23 7.55
C GLY A 109 6.94 18.60 7.08
N VAL A 110 7.93 17.86 7.57
CA VAL A 110 9.34 17.99 7.17
C VAL A 110 9.84 16.71 6.51
N TYR A 111 10.88 16.86 5.69
CA TYR A 111 11.51 15.79 4.94
C TYR A 111 13.01 15.70 5.26
N SER A 112 13.51 14.49 5.46
CA SER A 112 14.93 14.17 5.45
C SER A 112 15.14 12.72 4.97
N GLY A 113 16.36 12.20 5.03
CA GLY A 113 16.67 10.82 4.69
C GLY A 113 17.68 10.19 5.62
N GLY A 114 17.74 8.85 5.59
CA GLY A 114 18.70 8.05 6.35
C GLY A 114 20.05 7.88 5.67
N GLY A 115 20.32 8.49 4.53
CA GLY A 115 21.62 8.41 3.86
C GLY A 115 22.45 9.68 3.97
N TYR A 116 23.51 9.76 3.16
CA TYR A 116 24.45 10.88 3.17
C TYR A 116 23.84 12.19 2.67
N PHE A 117 23.02 12.13 1.62
CA PHE A 117 22.37 13.29 1.02
C PHE A 117 20.86 13.11 0.87
N GLN A 118 20.14 14.22 0.75
CA GLN A 118 18.73 14.18 0.39
C GLN A 118 18.57 13.70 -1.05
N CYS A 119 17.47 12.99 -1.32
CA CYS A 119 17.07 12.65 -2.69
C CYS A 119 16.99 13.89 -3.58
N GLY A 120 17.37 13.73 -4.85
CA GLY A 120 17.38 14.82 -5.83
C GLY A 120 18.57 15.77 -5.72
N SER A 121 19.51 15.53 -4.80
CA SER A 121 20.74 16.30 -4.64
C SER A 121 21.94 15.41 -4.35
N THR A 122 23.14 15.87 -4.73
CA THR A 122 24.42 15.25 -4.39
C THR A 122 25.25 16.09 -3.43
N ASP A 123 24.66 17.14 -2.84
CA ASP A 123 25.36 18.08 -1.97
C ASP A 123 24.50 18.71 -0.86
N GLN A 124 23.23 18.30 -0.73
CA GLN A 124 22.35 18.68 0.37
C GLN A 124 22.35 17.59 1.45
N PRO A 125 22.73 17.90 2.70
CA PRO A 125 22.86 16.90 3.75
C PRO A 125 21.51 16.29 4.13
N ALA A 126 21.51 14.97 4.31
CA ALA A 126 20.45 14.24 5.01
C ALA A 126 20.90 13.92 6.45
N SER A 127 20.21 13.02 7.15
CA SER A 127 20.32 12.86 8.61
C SER A 127 21.21 11.72 9.08
N LEU A 128 21.88 10.98 8.20
CA LEU A 128 22.80 9.92 8.60
C LEU A 128 23.88 10.46 9.55
N ASP A 129 24.11 9.79 10.68
CA ASP A 129 25.02 10.17 11.77
C ASP A 129 24.66 11.47 12.52
N HIS A 130 23.53 12.08 12.18
CA HIS A 130 23.02 13.33 12.78
C HIS A 130 21.58 13.17 13.30
N GLU A 131 21.07 11.94 13.44
CA GLU A 131 19.66 11.66 13.66
C GLU A 131 19.12 12.32 14.94
N LEU A 132 19.88 12.28 16.03
CA LEU A 132 19.49 12.92 17.30
C LEU A 132 19.46 14.45 17.21
N THR A 133 20.42 15.05 16.53
CA THR A 133 20.49 16.51 16.33
C THR A 133 19.34 16.97 15.43
N ASP A 134 19.09 16.24 14.36
CA ASP A 134 18.04 16.57 13.39
C ASP A 134 16.65 16.34 13.98
N ALA A 135 16.43 15.25 14.74
CA ALA A 135 15.16 15.03 15.45
C ALA A 135 14.82 16.18 16.42
N LYS A 136 15.82 16.69 17.17
CA LYS A 136 15.63 17.86 18.03
C LYS A 136 15.33 19.12 17.24
N SER A 137 15.96 19.29 16.09
CA SER A 137 15.70 20.42 15.18
C SER A 137 14.25 20.37 14.66
N PHE A 138 13.80 19.21 14.18
CA PHE A 138 12.41 19.01 13.74
C PHE A 138 11.41 19.32 14.84
N ALA A 139 11.67 18.87 16.08
CA ALA A 139 10.85 19.19 17.23
C ALA A 139 10.81 20.70 17.52
N ALA A 140 11.97 21.36 17.54
CA ALA A 140 12.11 22.79 17.80
C ALA A 140 11.44 23.67 16.72
N TRP A 141 11.39 23.19 15.48
CA TRP A 141 10.70 23.85 14.37
C TRP A 141 9.18 23.69 14.42
N GLY A 142 8.67 22.79 15.26
CA GLY A 142 7.24 22.50 15.31
C GLY A 142 6.78 21.49 14.25
N ALA A 143 7.63 20.58 13.77
CA ALA A 143 7.19 19.54 12.84
C ALA A 143 6.17 18.58 13.48
N ASP A 144 5.06 18.29 12.82
CA ASP A 144 4.05 17.30 13.24
C ASP A 144 4.26 15.94 12.57
N ILE A 145 4.95 15.92 11.44
CA ILE A 145 5.26 14.71 10.68
C ILE A 145 6.66 14.80 10.06
N LEU A 146 7.39 13.69 10.10
CA LEU A 146 8.64 13.49 9.39
C LEU A 146 8.44 12.42 8.31
N LYS A 147 8.66 12.78 7.04
CA LYS A 147 8.92 11.82 5.95
C LYS A 147 10.42 11.55 5.91
N TYR A 148 10.81 10.28 5.99
CA TYR A 148 12.22 9.89 6.10
C TYR A 148 12.64 8.91 5.03
N ASP A 149 13.44 9.39 4.09
CA ASP A 149 13.79 8.76 2.82
C ASP A 149 15.06 7.87 2.88
N ASN A 150 15.40 7.21 1.78
CA ASN A 150 16.44 6.18 1.71
C ASN A 150 17.55 6.44 0.67
N CYS A 151 17.62 7.61 0.04
CA CYS A 151 18.71 7.93 -0.90
C CYS A 151 20.09 7.90 -0.24
N TYR A 152 21.12 7.56 -1.02
CA TYR A 152 22.52 7.48 -0.59
C TYR A 152 22.75 6.64 0.67
N PRO A 153 22.21 5.41 0.77
CA PRO A 153 22.26 4.62 1.99
C PRO A 153 23.62 3.95 2.23
N ILE A 154 24.44 3.80 1.18
CA ILE A 154 25.70 3.05 1.20
C ILE A 154 26.89 4.01 1.20
N ASP A 155 26.91 4.94 0.23
CA ASP A 155 27.92 5.99 0.12
C ASP A 155 27.35 7.24 -0.59
N PRO A 156 28.07 8.38 -0.58
CA PRO A 156 27.61 9.65 -1.17
C PRO A 156 27.37 9.65 -2.69
N THR A 157 27.64 8.55 -3.39
CA THR A 157 27.54 8.42 -4.85
C THR A 157 26.59 7.31 -5.31
N VAL A 158 26.18 6.41 -4.41
CA VAL A 158 25.34 5.25 -4.74
C VAL A 158 23.92 5.44 -4.25
N MET A 159 22.96 5.46 -5.18
CA MET A 159 21.53 5.45 -4.86
C MET A 159 21.12 4.10 -4.29
N VAL A 160 20.03 4.08 -3.52
CA VAL A 160 19.46 2.85 -2.95
C VAL A 160 19.12 1.82 -4.02
N ASP A 161 19.36 0.56 -3.68
CA ASP A 161 19.05 -0.63 -4.46
C ASP A 161 18.36 -1.68 -3.56
N TYR A 162 18.01 -2.85 -4.12
CA TYR A 162 17.35 -3.94 -3.39
C TYR A 162 18.30 -5.11 -3.07
N VAL A 163 19.60 -4.97 -3.34
CA VAL A 163 20.58 -6.05 -3.24
C VAL A 163 21.51 -5.83 -2.04
N SER A 164 21.92 -4.58 -1.84
CA SER A 164 22.86 -4.16 -0.81
C SER A 164 22.23 -4.30 0.59
N GLU A 165 23.02 -4.82 1.53
CA GLU A 165 22.57 -5.05 2.90
C GLU A 165 22.20 -3.72 3.60
N GLU A 166 23.00 -2.68 3.38
CA GLU A 166 22.81 -1.35 3.97
C GLU A 166 21.56 -0.62 3.43
N ALA A 167 21.27 -0.78 2.14
CA ALA A 167 20.09 -0.22 1.48
C ALA A 167 18.78 -0.86 1.98
N ASN A 168 18.85 -2.15 2.32
CA ASN A 168 17.76 -2.96 2.82
C ASN A 168 17.64 -2.96 4.36
N SER A 169 18.64 -2.43 5.08
CA SER A 169 18.69 -2.48 6.54
C SER A 169 17.64 -1.55 7.17
N PRO A 170 16.87 -2.03 8.18
CA PRO A 170 15.95 -1.20 8.94
C PRO A 170 16.66 -0.24 9.92
N ASP A 171 17.95 -0.45 10.20
CA ASP A 171 18.63 0.18 11.34
C ASP A 171 18.60 1.71 11.30
N ARG A 172 18.82 2.33 10.14
CA ARG A 172 18.82 3.79 9.99
C ARG A 172 17.44 4.40 10.28
N PHE A 173 16.37 3.68 9.95
CA PHE A 173 14.99 4.07 10.28
C PHE A 173 14.68 3.87 11.76
N VAL A 174 15.19 2.79 12.36
CA VAL A 174 15.07 2.54 13.82
C VAL A 174 15.80 3.62 14.62
N THR A 175 17.04 3.96 14.24
CA THR A 175 17.84 5.02 14.89
C THR A 175 17.12 6.36 14.87
N MET A 176 16.54 6.76 13.73
CA MET A 176 15.75 8.01 13.67
C MET A 176 14.49 7.93 14.53
N ALA A 177 13.77 6.82 14.55
CA ALA A 177 12.61 6.66 15.42
C ALA A 177 12.99 6.75 16.92
N GLU A 178 14.10 6.14 17.32
CA GLU A 178 14.64 6.25 18.68
C GLU A 178 15.02 7.69 19.02
N ALA A 179 15.69 8.41 18.10
CA ALA A 179 16.01 9.82 18.25
C ALA A 179 14.75 10.68 18.45
N MET A 180 13.72 10.50 17.62
CA MET A 180 12.43 11.20 17.74
C MET A 180 11.77 10.97 19.11
N ASN A 181 11.84 9.75 19.65
CA ASN A 181 11.29 9.41 20.97
C ASN A 181 11.99 10.11 22.15
N THR A 182 13.15 10.74 21.93
CA THR A 182 13.86 11.52 22.97
C THR A 182 13.49 13.01 22.97
N THR A 183 12.74 13.46 21.98
CA THR A 183 12.30 14.86 21.87
C THR A 183 11.11 15.15 22.79
N ASP A 184 10.68 16.40 22.88
CA ASP A 184 9.50 16.85 23.62
C ASP A 184 8.28 17.13 22.73
N ARG A 185 8.36 16.73 21.45
CA ARG A 185 7.30 16.90 20.47
C ARG A 185 6.86 15.58 19.87
N ASP A 186 5.57 15.32 19.97
CA ASP A 186 4.91 14.19 19.32
C ASP A 186 4.89 14.39 17.80
N MET A 187 5.49 13.45 17.07
CA MET A 187 5.59 13.47 15.61
C MET A 187 5.13 12.16 15.00
N VAL A 188 4.40 12.26 13.89
CA VAL A 188 4.10 11.12 13.02
C VAL A 188 5.37 10.78 12.22
N TYR A 189 5.74 9.50 12.19
CA TYR A 189 6.90 9.04 11.42
C TYR A 189 6.45 8.27 10.17
N GLN A 190 6.72 8.83 8.99
CA GLN A 190 6.47 8.21 7.69
C GLN A 190 7.79 7.67 7.15
N VAL A 191 7.94 6.35 7.15
CA VAL A 191 9.12 5.65 6.66
C VAL A 191 9.04 5.58 5.12
N CYS A 192 10.04 6.10 4.43
CA CYS A 192 10.12 6.19 2.97
C CYS A 192 11.32 5.38 2.47
N GLN A 193 11.28 4.07 2.71
CA GLN A 193 12.29 3.08 2.30
C GLN A 193 12.02 2.46 0.91
N TRP A 194 11.00 2.94 0.21
CA TRP A 194 10.68 2.58 -1.18
C TRP A 194 10.31 1.12 -1.42
N GLY A 195 9.85 0.41 -0.39
CA GLY A 195 9.62 -1.03 -0.50
C GLY A 195 10.89 -1.90 -0.44
N THR A 196 12.06 -1.33 -0.17
CA THR A 196 13.33 -2.07 -0.05
C THR A 196 13.36 -2.91 1.24
N GLY A 197 14.17 -3.96 1.25
CA GLY A 197 14.27 -4.91 2.36
C GLY A 197 13.16 -5.95 2.39
N THR A 198 12.99 -6.61 3.52
CA THR A 198 11.96 -7.62 3.75
C THR A 198 11.09 -7.25 4.96
N ASP A 199 9.92 -7.88 5.04
CA ASP A 199 9.08 -7.89 6.24
C ASP A 199 8.66 -6.49 6.73
N LEU A 200 8.46 -5.56 5.79
CA LEU A 200 8.11 -4.16 6.06
C LEU A 200 6.90 -4.02 6.98
N GLY A 201 5.87 -4.84 6.74
CA GLY A 201 4.66 -4.89 7.56
C GLY A 201 4.88 -5.45 8.98
N VAL A 202 6.05 -6.00 9.28
CA VAL A 202 6.38 -6.56 10.61
C VAL A 202 7.20 -5.58 11.44
N TRP A 203 8.22 -4.96 10.85
CA TRP A 203 9.14 -4.10 11.61
C TRP A 203 8.71 -2.63 11.61
N VAL A 204 8.20 -2.08 10.50
CA VAL A 204 7.86 -0.65 10.45
C VAL A 204 6.72 -0.28 11.41
N PRO A 205 5.64 -1.08 11.56
CA PRO A 205 4.60 -0.77 12.53
C PRO A 205 5.07 -0.65 13.98
N LYS A 206 6.28 -1.10 14.32
CA LYS A 206 6.84 -0.93 15.67
C LYS A 206 7.44 0.47 15.88
N ILE A 207 7.86 1.14 14.81
CA ILE A 207 8.63 2.38 14.89
C ILE A 207 7.94 3.58 14.24
N GLY A 208 7.12 3.36 13.20
CA GLY A 208 6.53 4.41 12.37
C GLY A 208 5.04 4.19 12.10
N ASN A 209 4.36 5.21 11.61
CA ASN A 209 2.91 5.22 11.41
C ASN A 209 2.50 4.71 10.03
N SER A 210 3.32 4.99 9.02
CA SER A 210 3.16 4.50 7.66
C SER A 210 4.50 4.16 7.04
N TRP A 211 4.50 3.32 6.01
CA TRP A 211 5.71 2.92 5.29
C TRP A 211 5.48 2.81 3.79
N ARG A 212 6.38 3.40 3.00
CA ARG A 212 6.34 3.28 1.55
C ARG A 212 6.48 1.83 1.15
N ILE A 213 5.47 1.30 0.47
CA ILE A 213 5.46 -0.09 0.04
C ILE A 213 6.20 -0.32 -1.27
N SER A 214 6.40 0.73 -2.07
CA SER A 214 6.99 0.68 -3.40
C SER A 214 7.92 1.86 -3.64
N ASN A 215 8.72 1.77 -4.71
CA ASN A 215 9.34 2.96 -5.29
C ASN A 215 8.26 3.90 -5.86
N ASP A 216 8.71 5.09 -6.28
CA ASP A 216 7.83 6.21 -6.57
C ASP A 216 6.73 5.86 -7.58
N ILE A 217 5.52 6.31 -7.28
CA ILE A 217 4.49 6.48 -8.28
C ILE A 217 4.94 7.50 -9.31
N TYR A 218 4.50 7.34 -10.55
CA TYR A 218 4.74 8.31 -11.61
C TYR A 218 3.50 8.47 -12.48
N ASN A 219 3.48 9.55 -13.25
CA ASN A 219 2.37 10.05 -14.07
C ASN A 219 1.97 9.09 -15.20
N SER A 220 1.44 7.91 -14.86
CA SER A 220 1.00 6.89 -15.81
C SER A 220 0.10 5.86 -15.14
N TRP A 221 -1.01 5.49 -15.79
CA TRP A 221 -1.94 4.44 -15.34
C TRP A 221 -1.26 3.13 -14.89
N ARG A 222 -0.19 2.71 -15.58
CA ARG A 222 0.54 1.48 -15.24
C ARG A 222 1.15 1.47 -13.83
N SER A 223 1.49 2.64 -13.27
CA SER A 223 2.03 2.72 -11.91
C SER A 223 0.96 2.33 -10.88
N ILE A 224 -0.32 2.65 -11.13
CA ILE A 224 -1.46 2.26 -10.29
C ILE A 224 -1.61 0.74 -10.26
N TRP A 225 -1.58 0.06 -11.40
CA TRP A 225 -1.61 -1.41 -11.47
C TRP A 225 -0.45 -2.03 -10.69
N ARG A 226 0.78 -1.55 -10.92
CA ARG A 226 1.99 -2.05 -10.24
C ARG A 226 1.90 -1.92 -8.72
N ILE A 227 1.51 -0.75 -8.21
CA ILE A 227 1.43 -0.50 -6.76
C ILE A 227 0.26 -1.27 -6.14
N THR A 228 -0.87 -1.39 -6.84
CA THR A 228 -2.01 -2.20 -6.40
C THR A 228 -1.64 -3.68 -6.22
N ASN A 229 -0.76 -4.22 -7.05
CA ASN A 229 -0.27 -5.61 -6.88
C ASN A 229 0.79 -5.75 -5.78
N GLN A 230 1.42 -4.65 -5.34
CA GLN A 230 2.35 -4.65 -4.21
C GLN A 230 1.65 -4.51 -2.86
N VAL A 231 0.48 -3.86 -2.81
CA VAL A 231 -0.24 -3.64 -1.54
C VAL A 231 -0.98 -4.87 -1.03
N VAL A 232 -1.23 -5.85 -1.90
CA VAL A 232 -2.03 -7.07 -1.61
C VAL A 232 -1.72 -7.75 -0.28
N PRO A 233 -0.47 -8.03 0.11
CA PRO A 233 -0.22 -8.77 1.35
C PRO A 233 -0.37 -7.94 2.63
N PHE A 234 -0.46 -6.61 2.52
CA PHE A 234 -0.39 -5.74 3.69
C PHE A 234 -1.66 -5.71 4.53
N TYR A 235 -2.78 -6.31 4.07
CA TYR A 235 -4.00 -6.41 4.88
C TYR A 235 -3.76 -7.14 6.21
N LYS A 236 -2.73 -7.99 6.26
CA LYS A 236 -2.26 -8.72 7.46
C LYS A 236 -1.68 -7.80 8.54
N TYR A 237 -1.22 -6.62 8.15
CA TYR A 237 -0.43 -5.69 8.95
C TYR A 237 -1.08 -4.30 9.09
N THR A 238 -2.06 -3.99 8.23
CA THR A 238 -2.77 -2.71 8.24
C THR A 238 -3.73 -2.61 9.43
N GLY A 239 -3.63 -1.50 10.16
CA GLY A 239 -4.48 -1.19 11.31
C GLY A 239 -4.19 0.18 11.89
N PRO A 240 -4.84 0.58 13.00
CA PRO A 240 -4.56 1.86 13.64
C PRO A 240 -3.07 2.00 13.96
N GLY A 241 -2.45 3.05 13.43
CA GLY A 241 -1.03 3.33 13.60
C GLY A 241 -0.08 2.55 12.68
N ALA A 242 -0.61 1.86 11.67
CA ALA A 242 0.14 1.02 10.76
C ALA A 242 -0.51 1.02 9.36
N PHE A 243 -0.06 1.93 8.49
CA PHE A 243 -0.64 2.12 7.16
C PHE A 243 0.37 1.89 6.04
N PRO A 244 0.11 0.95 5.11
CA PRO A 244 0.92 0.81 3.90
C PRO A 244 0.77 2.07 3.05
N ASP A 245 1.87 2.76 2.78
CA ASP A 245 1.91 3.97 1.97
C ASP A 245 2.15 3.60 0.51
N MET A 246 1.08 3.69 -0.28
CA MET A 246 1.05 3.47 -1.73
C MET A 246 1.61 4.65 -2.53
N ASP A 247 2.27 5.60 -1.85
CA ASP A 247 2.80 6.85 -2.38
C ASP A 247 1.75 7.92 -2.69
N MET A 248 2.22 9.13 -2.98
CA MET A 248 1.40 10.34 -3.17
C MET A 248 0.41 10.22 -4.33
N LEU A 249 -0.73 10.88 -4.20
CA LEU A 249 -1.75 10.92 -5.25
C LEU A 249 -1.25 11.73 -6.46
N ILE A 250 -1.47 11.19 -7.66
CA ILE A 250 -1.26 11.88 -8.94
C ILE A 250 -2.55 12.47 -9.54
N VAL A 251 -3.65 12.42 -8.78
CA VAL A 251 -4.93 13.08 -9.11
C VAL A 251 -4.71 14.59 -9.27
N GLY A 252 -5.16 15.15 -10.38
CA GLY A 252 -5.00 16.58 -10.70
C GLY A 252 -3.70 16.94 -11.42
N LEU A 253 -2.79 15.98 -11.63
CA LEU A 253 -1.55 16.20 -12.40
C LEU A 253 -1.75 16.14 -13.91
N ASN A 254 -2.99 15.98 -14.38
CA ASN A 254 -3.35 15.84 -15.80
C ASN A 254 -2.61 14.66 -16.48
N ALA A 255 -2.37 13.59 -15.70
CA ALA A 255 -1.68 12.38 -16.13
C ALA A 255 -2.62 11.20 -16.40
N LEU A 256 -3.85 11.30 -15.91
CA LEU A 256 -4.88 10.27 -15.89
C LEU A 256 -6.18 10.85 -16.46
N SER A 257 -7.03 9.99 -17.01
CA SER A 257 -8.43 10.34 -17.27
C SER A 257 -9.21 10.52 -15.97
N VAL A 258 -10.37 11.18 -16.01
CA VAL A 258 -11.25 11.36 -14.84
C VAL A 258 -11.59 10.03 -14.16
N GLU A 259 -11.84 8.99 -14.96
CA GLU A 259 -12.19 7.66 -14.46
C GLU A 259 -10.99 6.95 -13.82
N GLU A 260 -9.80 7.11 -14.39
CA GLU A 260 -8.55 6.64 -13.78
C GLU A 260 -8.21 7.40 -12.47
N GLU A 261 -8.53 8.70 -12.38
CA GLU A 261 -8.35 9.47 -11.14
C GLU A 261 -9.31 9.01 -10.04
N ARG A 262 -10.57 8.73 -10.37
CA ARG A 262 -11.53 8.10 -9.44
C ARG A 262 -11.06 6.71 -9.03
N PHE A 263 -10.58 5.91 -9.97
CA PHE A 263 -10.00 4.60 -9.67
C PHE A 263 -8.84 4.73 -8.68
N HIS A 264 -7.89 5.62 -8.97
CA HIS A 264 -6.71 5.86 -8.14
C HIS A 264 -7.10 6.27 -6.72
N MET A 265 -7.97 7.27 -6.58
CA MET A 265 -8.46 7.74 -5.28
C MET A 265 -9.18 6.63 -4.50
N GLY A 266 -10.06 5.88 -5.18
CA GLY A 266 -10.81 4.79 -4.56
C GLY A 266 -9.93 3.61 -4.14
N MET A 267 -8.97 3.22 -4.97
CA MET A 267 -8.05 2.12 -4.69
C MET A 267 -7.12 2.44 -3.50
N TRP A 268 -6.62 3.68 -3.41
CA TRP A 268 -5.85 4.13 -2.23
C TRP A 268 -6.74 4.16 -0.97
N SER A 269 -8.00 4.55 -1.14
CA SER A 269 -8.95 4.65 -0.03
C SER A 269 -9.31 3.30 0.57
N ILE A 270 -9.65 2.29 -0.22
CA ILE A 270 -9.99 0.94 0.30
C ILE A 270 -8.77 0.24 0.91
N ASN A 271 -7.55 0.58 0.48
CA ASN A 271 -6.31 0.01 1.00
C ASN A 271 -5.73 0.79 2.20
N LYS A 272 -6.41 1.84 2.68
CA LYS A 272 -5.98 2.65 3.83
C LYS A 272 -4.58 3.27 3.64
N SER A 273 -4.22 3.60 2.41
CA SER A 273 -3.02 4.40 2.15
C SER A 273 -3.22 5.81 2.69
N PRO A 274 -2.16 6.52 3.13
CA PRO A 274 -2.22 7.96 3.29
C PRO A 274 -2.75 8.63 2.02
N LEU A 275 -3.63 9.62 2.17
CA LEU A 275 -4.14 10.42 1.05
C LEU A 275 -3.36 11.73 1.00
N THR A 276 -2.17 11.66 0.42
CA THR A 276 -1.28 12.82 0.25
C THR A 276 -1.39 13.35 -1.17
N LEU A 277 -1.95 14.55 -1.33
CA LEU A 277 -2.05 15.24 -2.61
C LEU A 277 -0.66 15.57 -3.14
N GLY A 278 -0.37 15.14 -4.37
CA GLY A 278 0.85 15.52 -5.09
C GLY A 278 0.65 16.67 -6.08
N ALA A 279 -0.58 16.93 -6.52
CA ALA A 279 -0.93 18.09 -7.32
C ALA A 279 -1.06 19.36 -6.46
N PRO A 280 -0.91 20.56 -7.03
CA PRO A 280 -1.15 21.81 -6.30
C PRO A 280 -2.58 21.85 -5.78
N ALA A 281 -2.77 22.36 -4.56
CA ALA A 281 -4.10 22.62 -4.02
C ALA A 281 -4.77 23.85 -4.67
N ILE A 282 -4.02 24.60 -5.48
CA ILE A 282 -4.42 25.84 -6.14
C ILE A 282 -5.33 25.51 -7.35
N PRO A 283 -6.62 25.90 -7.34
CA PRO A 283 -7.58 25.49 -8.38
C PRO A 283 -7.18 25.85 -9.81
N ALA A 284 -6.48 26.97 -10.00
CA ALA A 284 -6.04 27.42 -11.32
C ALA A 284 -4.93 26.56 -11.94
N LEU A 285 -4.31 25.66 -11.17
CA LEU A 285 -3.22 24.78 -11.60
C LEU A 285 -3.65 23.34 -11.82
N VAL A 286 -4.91 23.00 -11.57
CA VAL A 286 -5.44 21.64 -11.69
C VAL A 286 -6.71 21.61 -12.54
N PRO A 287 -7.07 20.47 -13.16
CA PRO A 287 -8.35 20.32 -13.84
C PRO A 287 -9.55 20.58 -12.91
N GLU A 288 -10.64 21.15 -13.44
CA GLU A 288 -11.84 21.54 -12.66
C GLU A 288 -12.48 20.37 -11.87
N HIS A 289 -12.36 19.13 -12.36
CA HIS A 289 -12.92 17.95 -11.69
C HIS A 289 -12.11 17.49 -10.48
N THR A 290 -10.84 17.91 -10.34
CA THR A 290 -9.89 17.41 -9.33
C THR A 290 -10.48 17.48 -7.92
N LEU A 291 -10.98 18.66 -7.53
CA LEU A 291 -11.55 18.88 -6.19
C LEU A 291 -12.75 17.98 -5.91
N SER A 292 -13.58 17.68 -6.92
CA SER A 292 -14.74 16.80 -6.74
C SER A 292 -14.35 15.35 -6.45
N ILE A 293 -13.16 14.92 -6.89
CA ILE A 293 -12.62 13.57 -6.63
C ILE A 293 -11.95 13.55 -5.27
N VAL A 294 -10.99 14.45 -5.03
CA VAL A 294 -10.18 14.42 -3.80
C VAL A 294 -10.99 14.82 -2.57
N ALA A 295 -12.01 15.68 -2.69
CA ALA A 295 -12.87 16.06 -1.57
C ALA A 295 -14.14 15.20 -1.42
N ASN A 296 -14.24 14.06 -2.14
CA ASN A 296 -15.41 13.19 -2.03
C ASN A 296 -15.51 12.58 -0.62
N LYS A 297 -16.51 13.04 0.14
CA LYS A 297 -16.70 12.68 1.56
C LYS A 297 -16.95 11.18 1.78
N GLU A 298 -17.62 10.50 0.86
CA GLU A 298 -17.92 9.08 1.02
C GLU A 298 -16.67 8.21 0.77
N VAL A 299 -15.84 8.60 -0.20
CA VAL A 299 -14.56 7.94 -0.49
C VAL A 299 -13.55 8.20 0.64
N ILE A 300 -13.46 9.43 1.13
CA ILE A 300 -12.66 9.77 2.31
C ILE A 300 -13.14 8.99 3.54
N ALA A 301 -14.45 8.87 3.76
CA ALA A 301 -14.98 8.11 4.90
C ALA A 301 -14.61 6.62 4.84
N ILE A 302 -14.44 6.05 3.65
CA ILE A 302 -13.89 4.71 3.49
C ILE A 302 -12.43 4.69 3.93
N ASN A 303 -11.59 5.61 3.47
CA ASN A 303 -10.18 5.68 3.89
C ASN A 303 -10.03 5.90 5.41
N GLN A 304 -10.85 6.79 5.96
CA GLN A 304 -10.84 7.24 7.35
C GLN A 304 -11.74 6.41 8.27
N ASP A 305 -12.23 5.25 7.82
CA ASP A 305 -13.06 4.38 8.66
C ASP A 305 -12.26 3.89 9.89
N PRO A 306 -12.83 3.99 11.12
CA PRO A 306 -12.09 3.74 12.35
C PRO A 306 -11.71 2.27 12.58
N LEU A 307 -12.20 1.31 11.80
CA LEU A 307 -11.66 -0.05 11.84
C LEU A 307 -10.25 -0.13 11.26
N ALA A 308 -9.87 0.83 10.40
CA ALA A 308 -8.56 0.88 9.75
C ALA A 308 -8.17 -0.45 9.04
N LYS A 309 -9.16 -1.22 8.58
CA LYS A 309 -8.95 -2.49 7.88
C LYS A 309 -8.85 -2.30 6.37
N GLN A 310 -7.71 -2.67 5.80
CA GLN A 310 -7.51 -2.69 4.35
C GLN A 310 -8.42 -3.73 3.67
N ALA A 311 -8.89 -3.40 2.46
CA ALA A 311 -9.56 -4.34 1.57
C ALA A 311 -8.60 -5.41 1.04
N GLN A 312 -9.10 -6.62 0.87
CA GLN A 312 -8.38 -7.75 0.29
C GLN A 312 -8.76 -7.92 -1.18
N LEU A 313 -7.83 -8.38 -2.01
CA LEU A 313 -8.14 -8.91 -3.33
C LEU A 313 -8.88 -10.25 -3.15
N ILE A 314 -10.19 -10.23 -3.35
CA ILE A 314 -11.06 -11.39 -3.12
C ILE A 314 -11.05 -12.31 -4.33
N ARG A 315 -11.16 -11.70 -5.51
CA ARG A 315 -11.27 -12.42 -6.78
C ARG A 315 -10.55 -11.66 -7.86
N ARG A 316 -9.85 -12.39 -8.72
CA ARG A 316 -9.19 -11.86 -9.91
C ARG A 316 -9.71 -12.60 -11.13
N PHE A 317 -9.82 -11.91 -12.27
CA PHE A 317 -10.11 -12.48 -13.58
C PHE A 317 -9.04 -11.97 -14.55
N THR A 318 -7.90 -12.66 -14.60
CA THR A 318 -6.65 -12.15 -15.19
C THR A 318 -6.73 -11.92 -16.70
N GLU A 319 -7.41 -12.80 -17.44
CA GLU A 319 -7.53 -12.67 -18.90
C GLU A 319 -8.71 -11.77 -19.28
N GLU A 320 -9.70 -11.68 -18.41
CA GLU A 320 -10.84 -10.78 -18.54
C GLU A 320 -10.52 -9.35 -18.09
N GLU A 321 -9.43 -9.17 -17.33
CA GLU A 321 -8.86 -7.90 -16.85
C GLU A 321 -9.80 -7.14 -15.91
N TRP A 322 -10.34 -7.83 -14.91
CA TRP A 322 -11.07 -7.20 -13.81
C TRP A 322 -10.90 -7.95 -12.49
N ASP A 323 -11.07 -7.23 -11.37
CA ASP A 323 -10.88 -7.74 -10.01
C ASP A 323 -12.07 -7.35 -9.10
N VAL A 324 -12.27 -8.12 -8.03
CA VAL A 324 -13.13 -7.77 -6.89
C VAL A 324 -12.29 -7.66 -5.63
N TRP A 325 -12.41 -6.52 -4.97
CA TRP A 325 -11.80 -6.22 -3.67
C TRP A 325 -12.89 -6.05 -2.62
N ALA A 326 -12.66 -6.48 -1.40
CA ALA A 326 -13.58 -6.22 -0.30
C ALA A 326 -12.89 -6.05 1.06
N GLY A 327 -13.42 -5.17 1.90
CA GLY A 327 -12.87 -4.88 3.22
C GLY A 327 -13.96 -4.48 4.21
N GLU A 328 -13.80 -4.90 5.47
CA GLU A 328 -14.74 -4.52 6.54
C GLU A 328 -14.63 -3.03 6.88
N LEU A 329 -15.78 -2.42 7.14
CA LEU A 329 -15.92 -1.06 7.64
C LEU A 329 -16.71 -1.08 8.96
N SER A 330 -16.52 -0.03 9.77
CA SER A 330 -17.23 0.14 11.04
C SER A 330 -18.75 0.12 10.87
N GLY A 331 -19.45 -0.37 11.89
CA GLY A 331 -20.91 -0.49 11.88
C GLY A 331 -21.43 -1.65 11.03
N ASP A 332 -20.72 -2.78 11.02
CA ASP A 332 -21.07 -4.01 10.28
C ASP A 332 -21.33 -3.76 8.79
N ARG A 333 -20.47 -2.92 8.19
CA ARG A 333 -20.49 -2.59 6.76
C ARG A 333 -19.32 -3.26 6.02
N LEU A 334 -19.43 -3.35 4.71
CA LEU A 334 -18.38 -3.86 3.84
C LEU A 334 -18.17 -2.88 2.68
N VAL A 335 -16.93 -2.50 2.38
CA VAL A 335 -16.61 -1.85 1.10
C VAL A 335 -16.32 -2.91 0.06
N VAL A 336 -16.83 -2.74 -1.16
CA VAL A 336 -16.54 -3.58 -2.32
C VAL A 336 -16.07 -2.71 -3.48
N GLY A 337 -14.88 -2.99 -4.00
CA GLY A 337 -14.33 -2.38 -5.20
C GLY A 337 -14.36 -3.36 -6.37
N ILE A 338 -15.07 -3.04 -7.44
CA ILE A 338 -15.09 -3.82 -8.68
C ILE A 338 -14.26 -3.05 -9.71
N ALA A 339 -13.06 -3.54 -9.99
CA ALA A 339 -12.04 -2.85 -10.76
C ALA A 339 -12.03 -3.36 -12.20
N ASN A 340 -12.33 -2.49 -13.17
CA ASN A 340 -12.11 -2.74 -14.59
C ASN A 340 -10.71 -2.26 -14.98
N TRP A 341 -9.80 -3.17 -15.33
CA TRP A 341 -8.45 -2.82 -15.79
C TRP A 341 -8.36 -2.63 -17.30
N LYS A 342 -9.42 -2.94 -18.06
CA LYS A 342 -9.48 -2.70 -19.51
C LYS A 342 -9.67 -1.23 -19.83
N ASN A 343 -9.09 -0.85 -20.97
CA ASN A 343 -9.39 0.42 -21.63
C ASN A 343 -10.86 0.52 -22.08
N ASP A 344 -11.49 -0.61 -22.37
CA ASP A 344 -12.86 -0.69 -22.88
C ASP A 344 -13.89 -0.94 -21.78
N SER A 345 -15.13 -0.57 -22.07
CA SER A 345 -16.26 -0.95 -21.21
C SER A 345 -16.48 -2.46 -21.26
N GLN A 346 -16.81 -3.08 -20.13
CA GLN A 346 -17.13 -4.50 -20.06
C GLN A 346 -18.27 -4.81 -19.08
N ALA A 347 -19.09 -5.80 -19.42
CA ALA A 347 -20.04 -6.40 -18.49
C ALA A 347 -19.29 -7.37 -17.57
N VAL A 348 -19.48 -7.21 -16.27
CA VAL A 348 -18.90 -8.08 -15.24
C VAL A 348 -20.02 -8.65 -14.39
N SER A 349 -19.81 -9.88 -13.89
CA SER A 349 -20.79 -10.55 -13.05
C SER A 349 -20.09 -11.47 -12.06
N PHE A 350 -20.66 -11.59 -10.86
CA PHE A 350 -20.24 -12.56 -9.86
C PHE A 350 -21.41 -12.94 -8.95
N ASP A 351 -21.34 -14.13 -8.36
CA ASP A 351 -22.29 -14.54 -7.33
C ASP A 351 -21.89 -13.95 -5.97
N VAL A 352 -22.83 -13.25 -5.33
CA VAL A 352 -22.60 -12.51 -4.07
C VAL A 352 -22.27 -13.45 -2.91
N ALA A 353 -22.84 -14.65 -2.88
CA ALA A 353 -22.57 -15.62 -1.84
C ALA A 353 -21.18 -16.27 -2.02
N ASP A 354 -20.83 -16.64 -3.25
CA ASP A 354 -19.51 -17.17 -3.60
C ASP A 354 -18.38 -16.17 -3.32
N VAL A 355 -18.51 -14.95 -3.85
CA VAL A 355 -17.41 -13.99 -3.82
C VAL A 355 -17.35 -13.23 -2.50
N LEU A 356 -18.49 -12.81 -1.94
CA LEU A 356 -18.50 -11.96 -0.74
C LEU A 356 -18.87 -12.72 0.54
N GLY A 357 -19.32 -13.98 0.45
CA GLY A 357 -19.80 -14.73 1.62
C GLY A 357 -21.15 -14.21 2.15
N LEU A 358 -21.92 -13.51 1.33
CA LEU A 358 -23.17 -12.85 1.72
C LEU A 358 -24.35 -13.43 0.93
N ALA A 359 -25.45 -13.75 1.62
CA ALA A 359 -26.70 -14.12 0.98
C ALA A 359 -27.37 -12.89 0.35
N SER A 360 -27.30 -11.75 1.04
CA SER A 360 -27.80 -10.47 0.56
C SER A 360 -27.19 -9.29 1.34
N ALA A 361 -27.23 -8.10 0.75
CA ALA A 361 -26.89 -6.84 1.40
C ALA A 361 -27.55 -5.64 0.70
N ASN A 362 -27.76 -4.53 1.42
CA ASN A 362 -28.10 -3.25 0.81
C ASN A 362 -26.83 -2.57 0.29
N ALA A 363 -26.82 -2.16 -0.98
CA ALA A 363 -25.66 -1.55 -1.64
C ALA A 363 -25.90 -0.07 -1.93
N ARG A 364 -24.88 0.74 -1.65
CA ARG A 364 -24.78 2.15 -2.06
C ARG A 364 -23.58 2.34 -2.97
N ASP A 365 -23.79 2.95 -4.13
CA ASP A 365 -22.72 3.38 -5.03
C ASP A 365 -22.17 4.73 -4.57
N VAL A 366 -20.89 4.70 -4.22
CA VAL A 366 -20.16 5.82 -3.62
C VAL A 366 -19.89 6.93 -4.63
N TRP A 367 -19.56 6.59 -5.88
CA TRP A 367 -19.26 7.59 -6.90
C TRP A 367 -20.54 8.22 -7.47
N ALA A 368 -21.60 7.42 -7.63
CA ALA A 368 -22.90 7.93 -8.06
C ALA A 368 -23.70 8.60 -6.92
N ALA A 369 -23.23 8.47 -5.67
CA ALA A 369 -23.91 8.93 -4.45
C ALA A 369 -25.37 8.45 -4.36
N SER A 370 -25.62 7.21 -4.79
CA SER A 370 -26.97 6.65 -4.93
C SER A 370 -27.09 5.25 -4.33
N ASP A 371 -28.25 4.97 -3.75
CA ASP A 371 -28.55 3.63 -3.25
C ASP A 371 -28.96 2.74 -4.43
N VAL A 372 -28.27 1.61 -4.58
CA VAL A 372 -28.50 0.62 -5.63
C VAL A 372 -29.62 -0.36 -5.23
N GLY A 373 -29.91 -0.45 -3.93
CA GLY A 373 -30.89 -1.36 -3.35
C GLY A 373 -30.26 -2.65 -2.85
N SER A 374 -31.08 -3.69 -2.64
CA SER A 374 -30.59 -4.99 -2.16
C SER A 374 -29.94 -5.77 -3.30
N ILE A 375 -28.73 -6.27 -3.07
CA ILE A 375 -28.01 -7.22 -3.93
C ILE A 375 -28.05 -8.62 -3.30
N SER A 376 -28.20 -9.66 -4.13
CA SER A 376 -28.25 -11.08 -3.75
C SER A 376 -28.10 -11.96 -4.99
N GLY A 377 -27.62 -13.20 -4.86
CA GLY A 377 -27.39 -14.09 -6.01
C GLY A 377 -26.37 -13.50 -6.96
N THR A 378 -26.59 -13.58 -8.28
CA THR A 378 -25.69 -12.96 -9.27
C THR A 378 -25.85 -11.44 -9.27
N TYR A 379 -24.77 -10.72 -8.95
CA TYR A 379 -24.65 -9.29 -9.21
C TYR A 379 -24.05 -9.08 -10.61
N GLU A 380 -24.72 -8.28 -11.44
CA GLU A 380 -24.27 -7.94 -12.79
C GLU A 380 -24.23 -6.42 -12.97
N THR A 381 -23.16 -5.91 -13.59
CA THR A 381 -23.06 -4.49 -13.95
C THR A 381 -22.17 -4.31 -15.18
N THR A 382 -22.35 -3.19 -15.88
CA THR A 382 -21.39 -2.73 -16.88
C THR A 382 -20.47 -1.72 -16.25
N LEU A 383 -19.17 -1.90 -16.45
CA LEU A 383 -18.14 -0.95 -16.05
C LEU A 383 -17.60 -0.25 -17.29
N VAL A 384 -17.40 1.05 -17.24
CA VAL A 384 -16.64 1.76 -18.28
C VAL A 384 -15.15 1.45 -18.16
N GLY A 385 -14.37 1.77 -19.18
CA GLY A 385 -12.91 1.58 -19.17
C GLY A 385 -12.27 2.24 -17.96
N HIS A 386 -11.39 1.51 -17.26
CA HIS A 386 -10.68 1.97 -16.06
C HIS A 386 -11.57 2.37 -14.88
N GLU A 387 -12.82 1.93 -14.85
CA GLU A 387 -13.72 2.22 -13.74
C GLU A 387 -13.41 1.36 -12.50
N LEU A 388 -13.37 2.00 -11.33
CA LEU A 388 -13.54 1.33 -10.04
C LEU A 388 -14.95 1.60 -9.51
N ARG A 389 -15.88 0.65 -9.71
CA ARG A 389 -17.17 0.72 -9.03
C ARG A 389 -16.93 0.51 -7.54
N LEU A 390 -17.32 1.48 -6.73
CA LEU A 390 -17.12 1.44 -5.29
C LEU A 390 -18.48 1.37 -4.60
N LEU A 391 -18.75 0.23 -3.96
CA LEU A 391 -19.99 -0.02 -3.23
C LEU A 391 -19.69 -0.04 -1.73
N VAL A 392 -20.57 0.58 -0.94
CA VAL A 392 -20.65 0.32 0.51
C VAL A 392 -21.89 -0.52 0.75
N LEU A 393 -21.67 -1.69 1.34
CA LEU A 393 -22.71 -2.63 1.71
C LEU A 393 -23.07 -2.48 3.18
N SER A 394 -24.35 -2.63 3.47
CA SER A 394 -24.96 -2.58 4.80
C SER A 394 -26.04 -3.66 4.92
N ASP A 395 -26.58 -3.86 6.12
CA ASP A 395 -27.59 -4.90 6.40
C ASP A 395 -27.15 -6.28 5.91
N LEU A 396 -25.90 -6.65 6.23
CA LEU A 396 -25.24 -7.84 5.71
C LEU A 396 -25.92 -9.12 6.22
N SER A 397 -26.47 -9.91 5.31
CA SER A 397 -26.92 -11.28 5.61
C SER A 397 -25.84 -12.26 5.17
N LYS A 398 -25.26 -13.01 6.11
CA LYS A 398 -24.25 -14.04 5.78
C LYS A 398 -24.87 -15.18 4.97
N ALA A 399 -24.11 -15.68 4.00
CA ALA A 399 -24.46 -16.91 3.31
C ALA A 399 -23.99 -18.13 4.12
N GLU A 400 -24.65 -19.27 3.91
CA GLU A 400 -24.04 -20.56 4.21
C GLU A 400 -22.79 -20.75 3.33
N PRO A 401 -21.75 -21.45 3.81
CA PRO A 401 -20.54 -21.68 3.02
C PRO A 401 -20.89 -22.27 1.65
N VAL A 402 -20.60 -21.53 0.58
CA VAL A 402 -20.91 -21.97 -0.78
C VAL A 402 -19.98 -23.09 -1.22
N HIS A 403 -18.76 -23.12 -0.70
CA HIS A 403 -17.74 -24.09 -1.09
C HIS A 403 -17.17 -24.87 0.10
N SER A 404 -16.81 -26.12 -0.18
CA SER A 404 -16.04 -26.99 0.70
C SER A 404 -14.78 -27.48 -0.02
N SER A 405 -13.66 -27.53 0.72
CA SER A 405 -12.41 -28.11 0.20
C SER A 405 -12.56 -29.63 0.05
N THR A 406 -12.10 -30.18 -1.07
CA THR A 406 -12.00 -31.64 -1.29
C THR A 406 -10.64 -32.21 -0.88
N GLY A 407 -9.69 -31.36 -0.46
CA GLY A 407 -8.36 -31.77 -0.04
C GLY A 407 -7.28 -30.79 -0.47
N TYR A 408 -6.12 -30.90 0.19
CA TYR A 408 -4.94 -30.07 -0.07
C TYR A 408 -3.85 -30.85 -0.79
N TYR A 409 -3.36 -30.31 -1.89
CA TYR A 409 -2.28 -30.87 -2.71
C TYR A 409 -1.01 -30.04 -2.54
N THR A 410 -0.06 -30.59 -1.78
CA THR A 410 1.25 -29.95 -1.56
C THR A 410 2.14 -30.11 -2.79
N ALA A 411 2.73 -29.01 -3.25
CA ALA A 411 3.49 -29.02 -4.50
C ALA A 411 4.71 -29.95 -4.48
N THR A 412 5.40 -30.06 -3.35
CA THR A 412 6.62 -30.84 -3.21
C THR A 412 6.39 -32.34 -3.00
N THR A 413 5.23 -32.75 -2.47
CA THR A 413 4.93 -34.15 -2.14
C THR A 413 3.89 -34.78 -3.05
N ASN A 414 2.94 -34.00 -3.57
CA ASN A 414 1.91 -34.48 -4.49
C ASN A 414 2.24 -34.15 -5.96
N GLY A 415 3.11 -33.17 -6.22
CA GLY A 415 3.47 -32.73 -7.57
C GLY A 415 4.62 -33.53 -8.18
N THR A 416 4.48 -33.91 -9.45
CA THR A 416 5.58 -34.37 -10.30
C THR A 416 6.22 -33.18 -10.99
N LEU A 417 7.52 -32.98 -10.78
CA LEU A 417 8.27 -31.84 -11.29
C LEU A 417 8.89 -32.15 -12.65
N SER A 418 8.91 -31.18 -13.56
CA SER A 418 9.62 -31.27 -14.84
C SER A 418 10.34 -29.98 -15.20
N GLY A 419 11.30 -30.06 -16.14
CA GLY A 419 12.13 -28.94 -16.55
C GLY A 419 13.03 -28.46 -15.41
N SER A 420 13.04 -27.15 -15.15
CA SER A 420 13.84 -26.53 -14.08
C SER A 420 13.15 -26.49 -12.71
N ALA A 421 11.89 -26.92 -12.60
CA ALA A 421 11.13 -26.85 -11.35
C ALA A 421 11.81 -27.66 -10.24
N ALA A 422 11.98 -27.06 -9.06
CA ALA A 422 12.73 -27.67 -7.96
C ALA A 422 12.03 -27.48 -6.62
N ALA A 423 11.97 -28.55 -5.83
CA ALA A 423 11.46 -28.51 -4.46
C ALA A 423 12.44 -27.79 -3.52
N VAL A 424 11.89 -26.93 -2.66
CA VAL A 424 12.62 -26.16 -1.66
C VAL A 424 11.90 -26.34 -0.31
N ALA A 425 12.61 -26.89 0.67
CA ALA A 425 12.15 -26.93 2.05
C ALA A 425 12.28 -25.54 2.67
N CYS A 426 11.29 -25.11 3.45
CA CYS A 426 11.29 -23.81 4.09
C CYS A 426 11.62 -23.92 5.58
N GLY A 427 12.15 -22.84 6.14
CA GLY A 427 12.36 -22.73 7.58
C GLY A 427 11.04 -22.76 8.36
N ARG A 428 11.14 -22.88 9.68
CA ARG A 428 9.97 -22.90 10.57
C ARG A 428 9.09 -21.67 10.35
N GLY A 429 7.82 -21.88 10.03
CA GLY A 429 6.85 -20.81 9.79
C GLY A 429 6.81 -20.26 8.36
N GLY A 430 7.74 -20.67 7.50
CA GLY A 430 7.74 -20.30 6.08
C GLY A 430 6.97 -21.30 5.21
N CYS A 431 6.50 -20.83 4.06
CA CYS A 431 5.81 -21.63 3.03
C CYS A 431 4.63 -22.43 3.57
N LEU A 432 3.87 -21.84 4.49
CA LEU A 432 2.66 -22.46 5.04
C LEU A 432 1.56 -22.56 3.97
N PRO A 433 0.67 -23.57 4.03
CA PRO A 433 0.57 -24.56 5.11
C PRO A 433 1.54 -25.76 4.98
N SER A 434 2.21 -25.93 3.83
CA SER A 434 2.98 -27.15 3.56
C SER A 434 4.39 -27.18 4.16
N GLY A 435 4.94 -26.02 4.58
CA GLY A 435 6.32 -25.88 5.03
C GLY A 435 7.36 -26.03 3.91
N SER A 436 6.92 -26.04 2.65
CA SER A 436 7.79 -26.22 1.49
C SER A 436 7.16 -25.63 0.23
N LYS A 437 7.97 -25.40 -0.80
CA LYS A 437 7.51 -24.82 -2.07
C LYS A 437 8.23 -25.45 -3.24
N VAL A 438 7.69 -25.29 -4.43
CA VAL A 438 8.38 -25.56 -5.69
C VAL A 438 8.68 -24.23 -6.35
N GLY A 439 9.97 -23.93 -6.53
CA GLY A 439 10.43 -22.76 -7.27
C GLY A 439 11.05 -23.12 -8.60
N ASN A 440 11.73 -22.16 -9.23
CA ASN A 440 12.39 -22.31 -10.54
C ASN A 440 11.44 -22.81 -11.64
N ILE A 441 10.17 -22.40 -11.61
CA ILE A 441 9.17 -22.73 -12.64
C ILE A 441 9.36 -21.74 -13.81
N GLY A 442 10.34 -22.02 -14.66
CA GLY A 442 10.67 -21.23 -15.85
C GLY A 442 10.23 -21.91 -17.15
N SER A 443 10.79 -21.45 -18.28
CA SER A 443 10.43 -21.97 -19.61
C SER A 443 10.54 -23.49 -19.70
N GLY A 444 9.42 -24.15 -20.01
CA GLY A 444 9.34 -25.60 -20.15
C GLY A 444 9.29 -26.38 -18.83
N ALA A 445 9.28 -25.70 -17.68
CA ALA A 445 9.10 -26.31 -16.37
C ALA A 445 7.62 -26.41 -16.00
N ALA A 446 7.27 -27.45 -15.24
CA ALA A 446 5.90 -27.66 -14.78
C ALA A 446 5.85 -28.37 -13.42
N VAL A 447 4.73 -28.19 -12.72
CA VAL A 447 4.32 -29.01 -11.58
C VAL A 447 3.00 -29.67 -11.94
N LYS A 448 3.03 -30.99 -12.13
CA LYS A 448 1.85 -31.77 -12.52
C LYS A 448 1.37 -32.62 -11.34
N PHE A 449 0.09 -32.49 -11.02
CA PHE A 449 -0.60 -33.27 -10.01
C PHE A 449 -1.48 -34.30 -10.70
N GLU A 450 -1.48 -35.53 -10.18
CA GLU A 450 -2.36 -36.61 -10.61
C GLU A 450 -3.20 -37.06 -9.41
N GLY A 451 -4.33 -37.71 -9.67
CA GLY A 451 -5.19 -38.17 -8.56
C GLY A 451 -5.99 -37.03 -7.91
N VAL A 452 -6.23 -35.93 -8.63
CA VAL A 452 -6.93 -34.76 -8.07
C VAL A 452 -8.43 -35.06 -8.02
N GLU A 453 -9.02 -34.93 -6.84
CA GLU A 453 -10.42 -35.26 -6.58
C GLU A 453 -11.32 -34.06 -6.85
N ALA A 454 -12.30 -34.29 -7.73
CA ALA A 454 -13.45 -33.44 -7.91
C ALA A 454 -14.71 -34.33 -7.86
N LYS A 455 -15.73 -33.93 -7.09
CA LYS A 455 -17.01 -34.64 -6.97
C LYS A 455 -17.92 -34.40 -8.16
N SER A 456 -17.71 -33.31 -8.91
CA SER A 456 -18.57 -32.92 -10.03
C SER A 456 -17.78 -32.46 -11.26
N VAL A 457 -18.37 -32.66 -12.45
CA VAL A 457 -17.77 -32.30 -13.73
C VAL A 457 -17.74 -30.79 -13.94
N GLY A 458 -16.73 -30.29 -14.65
CA GLY A 458 -16.65 -28.95 -15.20
C GLY A 458 -15.73 -28.03 -14.40
N LYS A 459 -16.21 -26.81 -14.21
CA LYS A 459 -15.47 -25.71 -13.62
C LYS A 459 -15.35 -25.86 -12.10
N LYS A 460 -14.17 -25.54 -11.58
CA LYS A 460 -13.84 -25.56 -10.15
C LYS A 460 -13.11 -24.30 -9.74
N LEU A 461 -13.32 -23.98 -8.47
CA LEU A 461 -12.55 -22.98 -7.77
C LEU A 461 -11.30 -23.64 -7.18
N LEU A 462 -10.12 -23.12 -7.49
CA LEU A 462 -8.87 -23.53 -6.86
C LEU A 462 -8.37 -22.43 -5.95
N GLY A 463 -8.05 -22.76 -4.70
CA GLY A 463 -7.27 -21.86 -3.84
C GLY A 463 -5.81 -22.22 -3.94
N VAL A 464 -5.07 -21.44 -4.72
CA VAL A 464 -3.66 -21.66 -5.02
C VAL A 464 -2.83 -20.88 -4.00
N ASP A 465 -2.04 -21.62 -3.24
CA ASP A 465 -1.06 -21.07 -2.30
C ASP A 465 0.27 -20.90 -3.04
N PHE A 466 0.73 -19.66 -3.12
CA PHE A 466 1.86 -19.26 -3.95
C PHE A 466 2.78 -18.29 -3.20
N ILE A 467 4.00 -18.15 -3.70
CA ILE A 467 4.94 -17.14 -3.22
C ILE A 467 5.47 -16.32 -4.40
N ASN A 468 5.32 -15.01 -4.30
CA ASN A 468 5.88 -14.04 -5.22
C ASN A 468 6.40 -12.85 -4.41
N TYR A 469 7.71 -12.65 -4.45
CA TYR A 469 8.36 -11.47 -3.89
C TYR A 469 9.23 -10.77 -4.95
N ASP A 470 8.78 -10.83 -6.21
CA ASP A 470 9.42 -10.18 -7.34
C ASP A 470 8.96 -8.73 -7.44
N VAL A 471 9.53 -7.90 -6.55
CA VAL A 471 9.26 -6.46 -6.51
C VAL A 471 9.99 -5.79 -7.68
N ALA A 472 9.22 -5.13 -8.53
CA ALA A 472 9.67 -4.52 -9.76
C ALA A 472 10.33 -3.15 -9.54
N LEU A 473 11.48 -3.08 -8.85
CA LEU A 473 12.20 -1.81 -8.67
C LEU A 473 12.76 -1.28 -9.98
N ASP A 474 13.70 -2.02 -10.59
CA ASP A 474 14.44 -1.56 -11.78
C ASP A 474 13.53 -1.41 -13.01
N THR A 475 12.45 -2.19 -13.04
CA THR A 475 11.49 -2.21 -14.13
C THR A 475 10.26 -1.35 -13.87
N ALA A 476 10.16 -0.68 -12.71
CA ALA A 476 9.01 0.17 -12.36
C ALA A 476 8.77 1.27 -13.40
N TRP A 477 9.84 1.88 -13.92
CA TRP A 477 9.80 2.95 -14.92
C TRP A 477 9.43 2.44 -16.32
N GLY A 478 9.45 1.13 -16.53
CA GLY A 478 9.03 0.43 -17.74
C GLY A 478 7.69 -0.29 -17.53
N PHE A 479 7.71 -1.62 -17.64
CA PHE A 479 6.55 -2.50 -17.60
C PHE A 479 6.50 -3.42 -16.37
N GLY A 480 7.33 -3.15 -15.36
CA GLY A 480 7.31 -3.87 -14.10
C GLY A 480 5.93 -3.81 -13.45
N ALA A 481 5.33 -4.97 -13.17
CA ALA A 481 3.93 -5.05 -12.78
C ALA A 481 3.69 -5.60 -11.36
N ASN A 482 4.75 -5.99 -10.64
CA ASN A 482 4.66 -6.66 -9.33
C ASN A 482 3.77 -7.92 -9.34
N VAL A 483 3.70 -8.58 -10.50
CA VAL A 483 3.00 -9.85 -10.68
C VAL A 483 3.93 -10.86 -11.34
N ARG A 484 3.73 -12.14 -11.03
CA ARG A 484 4.22 -13.24 -11.85
C ARG A 484 3.06 -14.01 -12.45
N ASN A 485 3.23 -14.46 -13.68
CA ASN A 485 2.19 -15.19 -14.40
C ASN A 485 2.40 -16.71 -14.30
N MET A 486 1.30 -17.43 -14.11
CA MET A 486 1.29 -18.90 -14.17
C MET A 486 0.05 -19.36 -14.93
N THR A 487 0.19 -20.42 -15.70
CA THR A 487 -0.94 -21.09 -16.35
C THR A 487 -1.35 -22.31 -15.55
N VAL A 488 -2.66 -22.55 -15.50
CA VAL A 488 -3.24 -23.75 -14.91
C VAL A 488 -4.08 -24.45 -15.97
N SER A 489 -3.87 -25.76 -16.14
CA SER A 489 -4.68 -26.60 -17.02
C SER A 489 -5.13 -27.86 -16.30
N VAL A 490 -6.25 -28.42 -16.74
CA VAL A 490 -6.83 -29.64 -16.16
C VAL A 490 -7.02 -30.67 -17.28
N ASN A 491 -6.61 -31.92 -17.03
CA ASN A 491 -6.78 -33.04 -17.96
C ASN A 491 -6.21 -32.80 -19.37
N GLY A 492 -5.16 -31.99 -19.49
CA GLY A 492 -4.57 -31.60 -20.77
C GLY A 492 -5.45 -30.66 -21.60
N GLY A 493 -6.48 -30.06 -20.99
CA GLY A 493 -7.33 -29.05 -21.61
C GLY A 493 -6.62 -27.71 -21.78
N THR A 494 -7.39 -26.70 -22.21
CA THR A 494 -6.86 -25.34 -22.43
C THR A 494 -6.33 -24.75 -21.13
N ALA A 495 -5.07 -24.31 -21.17
CA ALA A 495 -4.44 -23.64 -20.04
C ALA A 495 -4.95 -22.20 -19.93
N LYS A 496 -5.30 -21.76 -18.71
CA LYS A 496 -5.71 -20.39 -18.41
C LYS A 496 -4.62 -19.66 -17.62
N ARG A 497 -4.31 -18.42 -17.99
CA ARG A 497 -3.30 -17.57 -17.32
C ARG A 497 -3.88 -16.88 -16.09
N TRP A 498 -3.06 -16.81 -15.06
CA TRP A 498 -3.33 -16.10 -13.81
C TRP A 498 -2.15 -15.22 -13.42
N ALA A 499 -2.43 -13.97 -13.03
CA ALA A 499 -1.46 -12.98 -12.58
C ALA A 499 -1.46 -12.92 -11.06
N PHE A 500 -0.40 -13.47 -10.46
CA PHE A 500 -0.22 -13.58 -9.02
C PHE A 500 0.50 -12.34 -8.49
N PRO A 501 -0.12 -11.55 -7.59
CA PRO A 501 0.47 -10.32 -7.01
C PRO A 501 1.63 -10.65 -6.06
N ILE A 502 2.18 -9.66 -5.35
CA ILE A 502 3.11 -9.94 -4.25
C ILE A 502 2.37 -10.71 -3.15
N SER A 503 3.00 -11.76 -2.60
CA SER A 503 2.37 -12.69 -1.65
C SER A 503 2.59 -12.34 -0.19
N GLY A 504 3.67 -11.60 0.12
CA GLY A 504 4.10 -11.31 1.49
C GLY A 504 5.33 -10.42 1.55
N GLY A 505 6.04 -10.46 2.68
CA GLY A 505 7.21 -9.62 2.96
C GLY A 505 8.55 -10.20 2.51
N ASN A 506 8.59 -11.43 1.99
CA ASN A 506 9.79 -12.12 1.53
C ASN A 506 9.45 -13.33 0.63
N TRP A 507 10.48 -14.02 0.11
CA TRP A 507 10.35 -15.25 -0.72
C TRP A 507 9.92 -16.52 0.06
N PHE A 508 9.40 -16.42 1.28
CA PHE A 508 8.89 -17.51 2.10
C PHE A 508 7.48 -17.26 2.64
N ASP A 509 6.91 -16.09 2.39
CA ASP A 509 5.56 -15.73 2.84
C ASP A 509 4.51 -16.12 1.80
N THR A 510 3.68 -17.08 2.17
CA THR A 510 2.60 -17.57 1.31
C THR A 510 1.47 -16.55 1.20
N GLY A 511 1.06 -16.33 -0.05
CA GLY A 511 -0.20 -15.69 -0.42
C GLY A 511 -1.15 -16.74 -1.01
N ARG A 512 -2.44 -16.43 -1.04
CA ARG A 512 -3.46 -17.30 -1.63
C ARG A 512 -4.23 -16.54 -2.67
N LEU A 513 -4.41 -17.14 -3.85
CA LEU A 513 -5.27 -16.61 -4.91
C LEU A 513 -6.33 -17.64 -5.27
N LEU A 514 -7.57 -17.19 -5.29
CA LEU A 514 -8.72 -17.98 -5.72
C LEU A 514 -8.90 -17.87 -7.24
N VAL A 515 -8.65 -18.95 -7.97
CA VAL A 515 -8.68 -19.01 -9.43
C VAL A 515 -9.71 -20.01 -9.94
N GLU A 516 -10.27 -19.78 -11.11
CA GLU A 516 -11.33 -20.61 -11.67
C GLU A 516 -10.85 -21.42 -12.88
N VAL A 517 -10.88 -22.74 -12.78
CA VAL A 517 -10.30 -23.62 -13.81
C VAL A 517 -11.32 -24.66 -14.24
N ASP A 518 -11.43 -24.87 -15.55
CA ASP A 518 -12.40 -25.79 -16.16
C ASP A 518 -11.75 -27.10 -16.60
N GLY A 519 -12.56 -28.11 -16.89
CA GLY A 519 -12.14 -29.40 -17.42
C GLY A 519 -12.05 -30.53 -16.39
N PHE A 520 -12.55 -30.35 -15.17
CA PHE A 520 -12.61 -31.43 -14.18
C PHE A 520 -13.65 -32.49 -14.56
N LYS A 521 -13.35 -33.73 -14.22
CA LYS A 521 -14.25 -34.88 -14.20
C LYS A 521 -14.74 -35.08 -12.77
N GLY A 522 -15.94 -35.64 -12.60
CA GLY A 522 -16.51 -35.97 -11.30
C GLY A 522 -15.94 -37.24 -10.69
N ASP A 523 -14.62 -37.34 -10.60
CA ASP A 523 -13.88 -38.42 -9.95
C ASP A 523 -12.46 -37.95 -9.54
N SER A 524 -11.62 -38.89 -9.07
CA SER A 524 -10.23 -38.64 -8.69
C SER A 524 -9.23 -38.84 -9.83
N SER A 525 -9.68 -38.99 -11.09
CA SER A 525 -8.79 -39.22 -12.24
C SER A 525 -8.21 -37.93 -12.82
N ASN A 526 -8.48 -36.78 -12.19
CA ASN A 526 -8.05 -35.50 -12.73
C ASN A 526 -6.55 -35.31 -12.61
N THR A 527 -6.01 -34.66 -13.63
CA THR A 527 -4.67 -34.09 -13.60
C THR A 527 -4.76 -32.58 -13.62
N VAL A 528 -3.98 -31.91 -12.78
CA VAL A 528 -3.87 -30.45 -12.74
C VAL A 528 -2.41 -30.09 -12.96
N GLU A 529 -2.14 -29.17 -13.89
CA GLU A 529 -0.78 -28.81 -14.26
C GLU A 529 -0.58 -27.30 -14.17
N PHE A 530 0.45 -26.90 -13.43
CA PHE A 530 0.89 -25.52 -13.26
C PHE A 530 2.17 -25.28 -14.05
N LYS A 531 2.20 -24.23 -14.88
CA LYS A 531 3.30 -23.90 -15.79
C LYS A 531 3.60 -22.41 -15.79
N ASN A 532 4.81 -22.05 -16.21
CA ASN A 532 5.18 -20.67 -16.49
C ASN A 532 4.41 -20.12 -17.72
N VAL A 533 4.53 -18.82 -17.99
CA VAL A 533 4.00 -18.19 -19.21
C VAL A 533 5.13 -17.69 -20.09
N GLY A 534 5.18 -18.18 -21.34
CA GLY A 534 6.22 -17.78 -22.29
C GLY A 534 7.63 -18.07 -21.76
N SER A 535 8.46 -17.03 -21.70
CA SER A 535 9.83 -17.09 -21.17
C SER A 535 9.97 -16.59 -19.73
N GLU A 536 8.88 -16.18 -19.08
CA GLU A 536 8.91 -15.61 -17.73
C GLU A 536 8.93 -16.71 -16.65
N TRP A 537 9.34 -16.32 -15.44
CA TRP A 537 9.24 -17.18 -14.26
C TRP A 537 7.84 -17.11 -13.67
N ALA A 538 7.27 -18.27 -13.33
CA ALA A 538 6.07 -18.35 -12.51
C ALA A 538 6.37 -17.95 -11.05
N PRO A 539 5.36 -17.59 -10.24
CA PRO A 539 5.52 -17.60 -8.79
C PRO A 539 5.89 -19.01 -8.31
N ASP A 540 6.51 -19.09 -7.14
CA ASP A 540 6.74 -20.38 -6.50
C ASP A 540 5.40 -20.97 -6.04
N LEU A 541 5.23 -22.28 -6.19
CA LEU A 541 4.00 -22.99 -5.84
C LEU A 541 4.16 -23.70 -4.50
N VAL A 542 3.32 -23.38 -3.53
CA VAL A 542 3.28 -24.05 -2.21
C VAL A 542 2.35 -25.26 -2.27
N GLY A 543 1.19 -25.07 -2.91
CA GLY A 543 0.18 -26.11 -3.13
C GLY A 543 -1.14 -25.48 -3.54
N PHE A 544 -2.20 -26.29 -3.58
CA PHE A 544 -3.54 -25.78 -3.84
C PHE A 544 -4.62 -26.68 -3.23
N GLU A 545 -5.82 -26.12 -3.09
CA GLU A 545 -7.04 -26.87 -2.78
C GLU A 545 -8.02 -26.76 -3.93
N VAL A 546 -8.84 -27.81 -4.10
CA VAL A 546 -10.01 -27.77 -4.98
C VAL A 546 -11.24 -27.51 -4.10
N PHE A 547 -12.02 -26.52 -4.49
CA PHE A 547 -13.27 -26.16 -3.85
C PHE A 547 -14.46 -26.58 -4.71
N GLU A 548 -15.44 -27.19 -4.06
CA GLU A 548 -16.71 -27.57 -4.68
C GLU A 548 -17.89 -27.01 -3.92
N SER A 549 -18.99 -26.80 -4.63
CA SER A 549 -20.27 -26.43 -4.05
C SER A 549 -20.61 -27.37 -2.88
N ALA A 550 -20.85 -26.77 -1.72
CA ALA A 550 -21.06 -27.46 -0.44
C ALA A 550 -22.34 -28.32 -0.41
#